data_AF-A0ABD5N697-F1
#
_entry.id   AF-A0ABD5N697-F1
#
_cell.length_a   1.000
_cell.length_b   1.000
_cell.length_c   1.000
_cell.angle_alpha   90.00
_cell.angle_beta   90.00
_cell.angle_gamma   90.00
#
_symmetry.space_group_name_H-M   'P 1'
#
loop_
_entity.id
_entity.type
_entity.pdbx_description
1 polymer ?
#
loop_
_entity_poly.entity_id
_entity_poly.type
_entity_poly.pdbx_seq_one_letter_code
_entity_poly.pdbx_strand_id
1 'polypeptide(L)'
;MGEETQIPPDLVNRIFLKVFPQLVVNSGLYDNFIKNPVKATEKLQSILHKSEKEGNLTAFIESDFLSDRKELLAYITKNQVRSPNIDIMFLLRAVSIFEDMINQHLQNELDINYPFNVKKINDVILYRLSIEDKLGWFLKIISGKDFTKSKKWGFIKSNYKARNFFIHYKTEKEEKLDNYLKYLEISNIKKFLDYSRYCYNYLKKARSEKLKRHDKMVNTVRTIMEEMDRADRAEKKHLKN
;
A
#
# COMPACT_ATOMS: atom_id res chain seq x y z
N MET A 1 19.72 -13.65 29.24
CA MET A 1 19.41 -14.60 28.15
C MET A 1 18.24 -13.99 27.39
N GLY A 2 18.45 -13.55 26.15
CA GLY A 2 17.37 -13.03 25.33
C GLY A 2 16.53 -14.20 24.84
N GLU A 3 15.23 -14.18 25.09
CA GLU A 3 14.30 -15.10 24.45
C GLU A 3 14.33 -14.80 22.95
N GLU A 4 14.93 -15.70 22.16
CA GLU A 4 14.77 -15.68 20.71
C GLU A 4 13.28 -15.86 20.42
N THR A 5 12.62 -14.75 20.07
CA THR A 5 11.21 -14.76 19.69
C THR A 5 11.08 -15.56 18.40
N GLN A 6 10.69 -16.83 18.49
CA GLN A 6 10.45 -17.66 17.32
C GLN A 6 9.35 -17.00 16.49
N ILE A 7 9.70 -16.58 15.27
CA ILE A 7 8.74 -16.00 14.33
C ILE A 7 7.73 -17.10 13.97
N PRO A 8 6.42 -16.88 14.15
CA PRO A 8 5.41 -17.88 13.81
C PRO A 8 5.57 -18.36 12.36
N PRO A 9 5.60 -19.67 12.08
CA PRO A 9 5.76 -20.20 10.71
C PRO A 9 4.73 -19.63 9.72
N ASP A 10 3.51 -19.36 10.20
CA ASP A 10 2.45 -18.75 9.41
C ASP A 10 2.76 -17.31 8.98
N LEU A 11 3.49 -16.56 9.82
CA LEU A 11 3.94 -15.21 9.50
C LEU A 11 5.03 -15.23 8.43
N VAL A 12 5.99 -16.16 8.57
CA VAL A 12 7.05 -16.39 7.57
C VAL A 12 6.44 -16.71 6.20
N ASN A 13 5.49 -17.65 6.16
CA ASN A 13 4.81 -18.02 4.91
C ASN A 13 4.02 -16.87 4.27
N ARG A 14 3.34 -16.04 5.09
CA ARG A 14 2.61 -14.86 4.57
C ARG A 14 3.55 -13.82 3.98
N ILE A 15 4.68 -13.55 4.65
CA ILE A 15 5.69 -12.61 4.14
C ILE A 15 6.29 -13.17 2.84
N PHE A 16 6.63 -14.46 2.83
CA PHE A 16 7.18 -15.14 1.67
C PHE A 16 6.25 -15.05 0.45
N LEU A 17 4.96 -15.36 0.59
CA LEU A 17 3.96 -15.26 -0.49
C LEU A 17 3.70 -13.82 -0.96
N LYS A 18 3.99 -12.81 -0.14
CA LYS A 18 3.90 -11.40 -0.54
C LYS A 18 5.16 -10.93 -1.28
N VAL A 19 6.34 -11.30 -0.79
CA VAL A 19 7.63 -10.76 -1.24
C VAL A 19 8.23 -11.57 -2.38
N PHE A 20 8.24 -12.90 -2.29
CA PHE A 20 8.92 -13.76 -3.24
C PHE A 20 8.43 -13.61 -4.70
N PRO A 21 7.11 -13.53 -4.97
CA PRO A 21 6.63 -13.29 -6.34
C PRO A 21 7.18 -12.01 -6.97
N GLN A 22 7.34 -10.95 -6.16
CA GLN A 22 7.94 -9.69 -6.62
C GLN A 22 9.41 -9.89 -6.99
N LEU A 23 10.17 -10.61 -6.15
CA LEU A 23 11.58 -10.88 -6.41
C LEU A 23 11.80 -11.69 -7.69
N VAL A 24 10.94 -12.68 -7.96
CA VAL A 24 10.99 -13.47 -9.20
C VAL A 24 10.77 -12.59 -10.43
N VAL A 25 9.72 -11.76 -10.41
CA VAL A 25 9.37 -10.91 -11.56
C VAL A 25 10.41 -9.81 -11.76
N ASN A 26 10.82 -9.13 -10.70
CA ASN A 26 11.78 -8.03 -10.75
C ASN A 26 13.19 -8.48 -11.16
N SER A 27 13.54 -9.75 -10.89
CA SER A 27 14.81 -10.33 -11.33
C SER A 27 14.78 -10.91 -12.75
N GLY A 28 13.66 -10.73 -13.49
CA GLY A 28 13.51 -11.27 -14.85
C GLY A 28 13.41 -12.80 -14.89
N LEU A 29 13.04 -13.45 -13.78
CA LEU A 29 12.97 -14.91 -13.67
C LEU A 29 11.57 -15.47 -13.93
N TYR A 30 10.59 -14.64 -14.32
CA TYR A 30 9.21 -15.06 -14.55
C TYR A 30 9.10 -16.30 -15.46
N ASP A 31 9.64 -16.24 -16.68
CA ASP A 31 9.53 -17.37 -17.63
C ASP A 31 10.25 -18.63 -17.14
N ASN A 32 11.36 -18.46 -16.40
CA ASN A 32 12.07 -19.57 -15.78
C ASN A 32 11.22 -20.21 -14.69
N PHE A 33 10.54 -19.39 -13.88
CA PHE A 33 9.69 -19.87 -12.79
C PHE A 33 8.47 -20.62 -13.31
N ILE A 34 7.82 -20.13 -14.38
CA ILE A 34 6.71 -20.85 -15.02
C ILE A 34 7.15 -22.22 -15.54
N LYS A 35 8.37 -22.33 -16.08
CA LYS A 35 8.90 -23.59 -16.63
C LYS A 35 9.40 -24.56 -15.57
N ASN A 36 10.12 -24.06 -14.56
CA ASN A 36 10.71 -24.85 -13.49
C ASN A 36 10.90 -23.97 -12.23
N PRO A 37 9.93 -24.01 -11.29
CA PRO A 37 9.97 -23.21 -10.06
C PRO A 37 11.22 -23.44 -9.22
N VAL A 38 11.71 -24.68 -9.12
CA VAL A 38 12.89 -25.06 -8.31
C VAL A 38 14.14 -24.37 -8.86
N LYS A 39 14.42 -24.56 -10.16
CA LYS A 39 15.59 -23.97 -10.81
C LYS A 39 15.54 -22.44 -10.84
N ALA A 40 14.36 -21.85 -10.96
CA ALA A 40 14.18 -20.41 -10.88
C ALA A 40 14.47 -19.88 -9.46
N THR A 41 14.08 -20.63 -8.43
CA THR A 41 14.35 -20.31 -7.02
C THR A 41 15.85 -20.37 -6.71
N GLU A 42 16.55 -21.39 -7.18
CA GLU A 42 18.03 -21.49 -7.03
C GLU A 42 18.76 -20.31 -7.70
N LYS A 43 18.31 -19.92 -8.89
CA LYS A 43 18.84 -18.73 -9.57
C LYS A 43 18.55 -17.47 -8.79
N LEU A 44 17.34 -17.31 -8.27
CA LEU A 44 16.97 -16.15 -7.46
C LEU A 44 17.83 -16.07 -6.21
N GLN A 45 18.08 -17.18 -5.51
CA GLN A 45 18.97 -17.24 -4.35
C GLN A 45 20.39 -16.78 -4.71
N SER A 46 20.90 -17.21 -5.86
CA SER A 46 22.21 -16.77 -6.36
C SER A 46 22.28 -15.26 -6.62
N ILE A 47 21.21 -14.69 -7.20
CA ILE A 47 21.07 -13.24 -7.40
C ILE A 47 21.01 -12.52 -6.05
N LEU A 48 20.21 -13.02 -5.10
CA LEU A 48 20.07 -12.44 -3.77
C LEU A 48 21.41 -12.38 -3.03
N HIS A 49 22.16 -13.49 -3.00
CA HIS A 49 23.49 -13.53 -2.38
C HIS A 49 24.49 -12.56 -3.02
N LYS A 50 24.41 -12.35 -4.34
CA LYS A 50 25.23 -11.35 -5.01
C LYS A 50 24.79 -9.92 -4.64
N SER A 51 23.48 -9.70 -4.58
CA SER A 51 22.87 -8.40 -4.32
C SER A 51 22.94 -7.94 -2.87
N GLU A 52 23.06 -8.84 -1.88
CA GLU A 52 23.30 -8.46 -0.47
C GLU A 52 24.57 -7.59 -0.34
N LYS A 53 25.52 -7.77 -1.25
CA LYS A 53 26.74 -6.95 -1.31
C LYS A 53 26.54 -5.59 -2.00
N GLU A 54 25.48 -5.44 -2.78
CA GLU A 54 25.27 -4.31 -3.70
C GLU A 54 24.02 -3.47 -3.37
N GLY A 55 23.09 -3.96 -2.53
CA GLY A 55 21.90 -3.24 -2.06
C GLY A 55 20.80 -3.00 -3.12
N ASN A 56 20.76 -3.79 -4.19
CA ASN A 56 20.02 -3.46 -5.42
C ASN A 56 18.67 -4.18 -5.62
N LEU A 57 18.17 -4.95 -4.66
CA LEU A 57 16.90 -5.67 -4.82
C LEU A 57 15.72 -4.99 -4.12
N THR A 58 14.72 -4.61 -4.91
CA THR A 58 13.50 -3.95 -4.44
C THR A 58 12.32 -4.91 -4.55
N ALA A 59 11.62 -5.13 -3.45
CA ALA A 59 10.33 -5.82 -3.44
C ALA A 59 9.21 -4.79 -3.21
N PHE A 60 8.19 -4.82 -4.07
CA PHE A 60 7.01 -3.97 -3.90
C PHE A 60 6.03 -4.64 -2.94
N ILE A 61 5.93 -4.12 -1.71
CA ILE A 61 4.89 -4.55 -0.78
C ILE A 61 3.65 -3.71 -1.06
N GLU A 62 2.70 -4.20 -1.87
CA GLU A 62 1.42 -3.49 -2.15
C GLU A 62 0.73 -3.11 -0.81
N SER A 63 0.27 -1.86 -0.69
CA SER A 63 -0.38 -1.31 0.49
C SER A 63 -1.74 -1.93 0.50
N ASP A 64 -2.09 -2.43 1.66
CA ASP A 64 -3.34 -3.12 1.83
C ASP A 64 -4.43 -2.10 2.16
N PHE A 65 -4.56 -1.04 1.34
CA PHE A 65 -5.53 0.04 1.55
C PHE A 65 -6.92 -0.51 1.92
N LEU A 66 -7.33 -1.61 1.27
CA LEU A 66 -8.61 -2.26 1.54
C LEU A 66 -8.63 -2.93 2.93
N SER A 67 -7.55 -3.61 3.35
CA SER A 67 -7.42 -4.15 4.70
C SER A 67 -7.33 -3.02 5.74
N ASP A 68 -6.45 -2.05 5.57
CA ASP A 68 -6.27 -0.90 6.47
C ASP A 68 -7.60 -0.15 6.67
N ARG A 69 -8.31 0.13 5.57
CA ARG A 69 -9.65 0.73 5.62
C ARG A 69 -10.63 -0.14 6.39
N LYS A 70 -10.63 -1.46 6.16
CA LYS A 70 -11.54 -2.41 6.83
C LYS A 70 -11.25 -2.47 8.33
N GLU A 71 -9.98 -2.54 8.71
CA GLU A 71 -9.52 -2.56 10.10
C GLU A 71 -9.90 -1.28 10.83
N LEU A 72 -9.64 -0.11 10.23
CA LEU A 72 -10.04 1.17 10.81
C LEU A 72 -11.56 1.26 10.97
N LEU A 73 -12.35 0.86 9.96
CA LEU A 73 -13.81 0.86 10.05
C LEU A 73 -14.32 -0.07 11.16
N ALA A 74 -13.72 -1.25 11.30
CA ALA A 74 -14.06 -2.18 12.38
C ALA A 74 -13.74 -1.57 13.74
N TYR A 75 -12.59 -0.91 13.88
CA TYR A 75 -12.17 -0.26 15.12
C TYR A 75 -13.07 0.93 15.48
N ILE A 76 -13.43 1.78 14.50
CA ILE A 76 -14.40 2.88 14.68
C ILE A 76 -15.76 2.32 15.15
N THR A 77 -16.18 1.17 14.63
CA THR A 77 -17.48 0.58 14.97
C THR A 77 -17.49 -0.05 16.37
N LYS A 78 -16.35 -0.63 16.81
CA LYS A 78 -16.22 -1.26 18.13
C LYS A 78 -16.05 -0.25 19.28
N ASN A 79 -15.40 0.89 19.03
CA ASN A 79 -15.16 1.89 20.07
C ASN A 79 -16.38 2.80 20.27
N GLN A 80 -17.19 2.45 21.27
CA GLN A 80 -18.37 3.25 21.68
C GLN A 80 -18.00 4.41 22.61
N VAL A 81 -16.88 4.33 23.34
CA VAL A 81 -16.38 5.43 24.17
C VAL A 81 -15.71 6.46 23.26
N ARG A 82 -16.31 7.65 23.17
CA ARG A 82 -15.87 8.74 22.29
C ARG A 82 -15.18 9.80 23.12
N SER A 83 -14.02 10.25 22.65
CA SER A 83 -13.35 11.43 23.16
C SER A 83 -12.80 12.23 21.97
N PRO A 84 -12.65 13.56 22.10
CA PRO A 84 -12.06 14.38 21.03
C PRO A 84 -10.71 13.84 20.53
N ASN A 85 -9.88 13.33 21.44
CA ASN A 85 -8.58 12.75 21.10
C ASN A 85 -8.71 11.49 20.24
N ILE A 86 -9.62 10.59 20.58
CA ILE A 86 -9.88 9.36 19.79
C ILE A 86 -10.38 9.72 18.39
N ASP A 87 -11.25 10.72 18.30
CA ASP A 87 -11.85 11.12 17.03
C ASP A 87 -10.83 11.80 16.11
N ILE A 88 -9.94 12.61 16.68
CA ILE A 88 -8.77 13.16 15.99
C ILE A 88 -7.86 12.03 15.51
N MET A 89 -7.59 11.01 16.33
CA MET A 89 -6.79 9.85 15.91
C MET A 89 -7.44 9.10 14.73
N PHE A 90 -8.77 8.97 14.69
CA PHE A 90 -9.46 8.36 13.56
C PHE A 90 -9.31 9.17 12.27
N LEU A 91 -9.45 10.51 12.34
CA LEU A 91 -9.21 11.36 11.19
C LEU A 91 -7.74 11.27 10.72
N LEU A 92 -6.79 11.32 11.65
CA LEU A 92 -5.36 11.19 11.36
C LEU A 92 -5.05 9.86 10.65
N ARG A 93 -5.52 8.74 11.21
CA ARG A 93 -5.30 7.41 10.62
C ARG A 93 -5.99 7.27 9.27
N ALA A 94 -7.23 7.77 9.13
CA ALA A 94 -7.94 7.73 7.87
C ALA A 94 -7.18 8.47 6.75
N VAL A 95 -6.68 9.67 7.05
CA VAL A 95 -5.89 10.46 6.09
C VAL A 95 -4.55 9.79 5.79
N SER A 96 -3.86 9.22 6.78
CA SER A 96 -2.61 8.46 6.55
C SER A 96 -2.84 7.29 5.58
N ILE A 97 -3.87 6.47 5.80
CA ILE A 97 -4.21 5.35 4.90
C ILE A 97 -4.44 5.83 3.46
N PHE A 98 -5.07 7.00 3.30
CA PHE A 98 -5.30 7.62 2.00
C PHE A 98 -3.99 8.15 1.37
N GLU A 99 -3.11 8.80 2.13
CA GLU A 99 -1.81 9.27 1.66
C GLU A 99 -0.91 8.11 1.21
N ASP A 100 -0.84 7.06 2.03
CA ASP A 100 -0.02 5.86 1.78
C ASP A 100 -0.43 5.17 0.47
N MET A 101 -1.74 5.01 0.26
CA MET A 101 -2.31 4.48 -0.98
C MET A 101 -1.84 5.25 -2.23
N ILE A 102 -1.84 6.58 -2.16
CA ILE A 102 -1.43 7.43 -3.30
C ILE A 102 0.06 7.32 -3.52
N ASN A 103 0.85 7.49 -2.45
CA ASN A 103 2.30 7.45 -2.50
C ASN A 103 2.77 6.15 -3.14
N GLN A 104 2.16 5.05 -2.73
CA GLN A 104 2.52 3.77 -3.27
C GLN A 104 2.12 3.59 -4.73
N HIS A 105 0.91 4.01 -5.11
CA HIS A 105 0.51 3.93 -6.52
C HIS A 105 1.52 4.66 -7.41
N LEU A 106 1.93 5.87 -7.00
CA LEU A 106 2.94 6.65 -7.72
C LEU A 106 4.31 5.97 -7.69
N GLN A 107 4.73 5.43 -6.55
CA GLN A 107 6.00 4.70 -6.45
C GLN A 107 6.05 3.53 -7.43
N ASN A 108 5.01 2.71 -7.48
CA ASN A 108 4.94 1.56 -8.38
C ASN A 108 4.93 2.00 -9.86
N GLU A 109 4.15 3.04 -10.20
CA GLU A 109 4.15 3.59 -11.56
C GLU A 109 5.53 4.09 -11.97
N LEU A 110 6.21 4.79 -11.06
CA LEU A 110 7.50 5.41 -11.35
C LEU A 110 8.61 4.38 -11.49
N ASP A 111 8.69 3.44 -10.57
CA ASP A 111 9.76 2.42 -10.57
C ASP A 111 9.62 1.47 -11.77
N ILE A 112 8.39 1.15 -12.19
CA ILE A 112 8.16 0.27 -13.33
C ILE A 112 8.31 0.99 -14.66
N ASN A 113 7.80 2.20 -14.81
CA ASN A 113 7.77 2.86 -16.12
C ASN A 113 8.97 3.75 -16.42
N TYR A 114 9.68 4.20 -15.38
CA TYR A 114 10.73 5.20 -15.53
C TYR A 114 12.03 4.74 -14.87
N PRO A 115 13.20 5.10 -15.43
CA PRO A 115 14.51 4.71 -14.88
C PRO A 115 14.91 5.62 -13.70
N PHE A 116 13.98 5.89 -12.77
CA PHE A 116 14.29 6.65 -11.57
C PHE A 116 14.86 5.74 -10.50
N ASN A 117 15.91 6.20 -9.81
CA ASN A 117 16.36 5.55 -8.59
C ASN A 117 15.28 5.73 -7.50
N VAL A 118 14.97 4.67 -6.75
CA VAL A 118 14.03 4.65 -5.61
C VAL A 118 14.23 5.84 -4.66
N LYS A 119 15.48 6.20 -4.36
CA LYS A 119 15.80 7.35 -3.52
C LYS A 119 15.27 8.67 -4.11
N LYS A 120 15.39 8.88 -5.42
CA LYS A 120 14.85 10.08 -6.09
C LYS A 120 13.32 10.09 -6.10
N ILE A 121 12.68 8.94 -6.27
CA ILE A 121 11.22 8.80 -6.20
C ILE A 121 10.76 9.23 -4.80
N ASN A 122 11.38 8.71 -3.76
CA ASN A 122 11.03 9.03 -2.38
C ASN A 122 11.31 10.50 -2.05
N ASP A 123 12.56 10.95 -2.23
CA ASP A 123 13.05 12.27 -1.79
C ASP A 123 12.35 13.46 -2.47
N VAL A 124 11.92 13.29 -3.72
CA VAL A 124 11.35 14.38 -4.52
C VAL A 124 9.84 14.23 -4.66
N ILE A 125 9.37 13.06 -5.09
CA ILE A 125 7.97 12.90 -5.51
C ILE A 125 7.09 12.53 -4.32
N LEU A 126 7.53 11.61 -3.45
CA LEU A 126 6.73 11.20 -2.31
C LEU A 126 6.78 12.18 -1.15
N TYR A 127 7.93 12.83 -0.89
CA TYR A 127 8.05 13.74 0.26
C TYR A 127 7.78 15.22 -0.03
N ARG A 128 8.05 15.73 -1.24
CA ARG A 128 7.92 17.18 -1.51
C ARG A 128 6.62 17.58 -2.18
N LEU A 129 6.03 16.71 -2.98
CA LEU A 129 4.76 17.02 -3.64
C LEU A 129 3.59 16.89 -2.67
N SER A 130 2.71 17.89 -2.69
CA SER A 130 1.45 17.82 -1.97
C SER A 130 0.56 16.71 -2.54
N ILE A 131 -0.41 16.24 -1.76
CA ILE A 131 -1.40 15.27 -2.26
C ILE A 131 -2.21 15.83 -3.44
N GLU A 132 -2.44 17.15 -3.46
CA GLU A 132 -3.11 17.82 -4.57
C GLU A 132 -2.27 17.78 -5.85
N ASP A 133 -0.96 18.05 -5.76
CA ASP A 133 -0.04 17.96 -6.89
C ASP A 133 0.04 16.52 -7.42
N LYS A 134 0.18 15.56 -6.50
CA LYS A 134 0.23 14.12 -6.78
C LYS A 134 -0.99 13.65 -7.56
N LEU A 135 -2.19 14.00 -7.11
CA LEU A 135 -3.46 13.58 -7.74
C LEU A 135 -3.90 14.46 -8.92
N GLY A 136 -3.26 15.62 -9.10
CA GLY A 136 -3.56 16.60 -10.13
C GLY A 136 -2.63 16.48 -11.32
N TRP A 137 -1.73 17.45 -11.46
CA TRP A 137 -0.85 17.54 -12.63
C TRP A 137 0.13 16.37 -12.71
N PHE A 138 0.61 15.85 -11.58
CA PHE A 138 1.61 14.78 -11.60
C PHE A 138 0.99 13.47 -12.11
N LEU A 139 -0.17 13.06 -11.57
CA LEU A 139 -0.95 11.94 -12.08
C LEU A 139 -1.28 12.12 -13.58
N LYS A 140 -1.57 13.35 -14.00
CA LYS A 140 -1.90 13.68 -15.39
C LYS A 140 -0.71 13.44 -16.33
N ILE A 141 0.51 13.74 -15.88
CA ILE A 141 1.72 13.47 -16.66
C ILE A 141 1.95 11.96 -16.78
N ILE A 142 1.86 11.21 -15.68
CA ILE A 142 2.25 9.79 -15.70
C ILE A 142 1.18 8.86 -16.29
N SER A 143 -0.10 9.23 -16.22
CA SER A 143 -1.24 8.36 -16.59
C SER A 143 -2.30 9.03 -17.46
N GLY A 144 -2.13 10.32 -17.79
CA GLY A 144 -3.15 11.10 -18.51
C GLY A 144 -4.41 11.39 -17.68
N LYS A 145 -4.41 11.11 -16.38
CA LYS A 145 -5.56 11.22 -15.48
C LYS A 145 -5.37 12.31 -14.43
N ASP A 146 -6.44 13.02 -14.10
CA ASP A 146 -6.44 14.08 -13.08
C ASP A 146 -7.63 13.83 -12.15
N PHE A 147 -7.33 13.40 -10.93
CA PHE A 147 -8.36 13.09 -9.94
C PHE A 147 -8.90 14.35 -9.25
N THR A 148 -8.16 15.46 -9.26
CA THR A 148 -8.60 16.72 -8.61
C THR A 148 -9.85 17.30 -9.29
N LYS A 149 -10.10 16.94 -10.54
CA LYS A 149 -11.33 17.25 -11.28
C LYS A 149 -12.56 16.43 -10.86
N SER A 150 -12.38 15.41 -10.03
CA SER A 150 -13.50 14.63 -9.50
C SER A 150 -14.36 15.45 -8.55
N LYS A 151 -15.70 15.32 -8.65
CA LYS A 151 -16.64 15.92 -7.69
C LYS A 151 -16.38 15.48 -6.24
N LYS A 152 -15.68 14.35 -6.03
CA LYS A 152 -15.33 13.80 -4.72
C LYS A 152 -14.09 14.45 -4.10
N TRP A 153 -13.24 15.10 -4.91
CA TRP A 153 -11.99 15.70 -4.45
C TRP A 153 -12.23 16.81 -3.43
N GLY A 154 -13.21 17.69 -3.65
CA GLY A 154 -13.49 18.80 -2.71
C GLY A 154 -13.75 18.33 -1.27
N PHE A 155 -14.42 17.19 -1.11
CA PHE A 155 -14.68 16.60 0.21
C PHE A 155 -13.42 15.98 0.84
N ILE A 156 -12.62 15.27 0.03
CA ILE A 156 -11.32 14.71 0.46
C ILE A 156 -10.38 15.85 0.88
N LYS A 157 -10.23 16.88 0.03
CA LYS A 157 -9.39 18.06 0.28
C LYS A 157 -9.77 18.78 1.57
N SER A 158 -11.07 18.85 1.88
CA SER A 158 -11.55 19.47 3.12
C SER A 158 -11.15 18.67 4.36
N ASN A 159 -11.33 17.34 4.35
CA ASN A 159 -10.90 16.45 5.43
C ASN A 159 -9.37 16.44 5.60
N TYR A 160 -8.63 16.50 4.48
CA TYR A 160 -7.19 16.64 4.48
C TYR A 160 -6.72 17.91 5.19
N LYS A 161 -7.36 19.05 4.86
CA LYS A 161 -7.09 20.33 5.54
C LYS A 161 -7.47 20.27 7.02
N ALA A 162 -8.58 19.61 7.37
CA ALA A 162 -8.98 19.40 8.76
C ALA A 162 -7.93 18.62 9.55
N ARG A 163 -7.37 17.55 8.98
CA ARG A 163 -6.26 16.82 9.58
C ARG A 163 -5.08 17.73 9.88
N ASN A 164 -4.65 18.53 8.91
CA ASN A 164 -3.53 19.46 9.10
C ASN A 164 -3.84 20.52 10.17
N PHE A 165 -5.09 20.99 10.25
CA PHE A 165 -5.53 21.87 11.33
C PHE A 165 -5.34 21.21 12.69
N PHE A 166 -5.81 19.98 12.91
CA PHE A 166 -5.68 19.29 14.20
C PHE A 166 -4.24 18.94 14.58
N ILE A 167 -3.33 18.67 13.62
CA ILE A 167 -1.90 18.46 13.91
C ILE A 167 -1.25 19.75 14.41
N HIS A 168 -1.58 20.88 13.80
CA HIS A 168 -0.93 22.17 14.07
C HIS A 168 -1.75 23.09 14.97
N TYR A 169 -2.84 22.58 15.55
CA TYR A 169 -3.72 23.38 16.38
C TYR A 169 -2.95 23.86 17.61
N LYS A 170 -2.91 25.18 17.78
CA LYS A 170 -2.49 25.84 19.02
C LYS A 170 -3.73 26.45 19.65
N THR A 171 -3.81 26.40 20.98
CA THR A 171 -4.96 26.79 21.81
C THR A 171 -5.49 28.22 21.56
N GLU A 172 -4.70 29.11 20.97
CA GLU A 172 -5.05 30.52 20.71
C GLU A 172 -6.03 30.75 19.53
N LYS A 173 -6.67 29.71 18.97
CA LYS A 173 -7.54 29.80 17.77
C LYS A 173 -8.91 29.16 17.96
N GLU A 174 -9.58 29.44 19.08
CA GLU A 174 -10.88 28.86 19.44
C GLU A 174 -11.97 29.05 18.37
N GLU A 175 -12.12 30.24 17.77
CA GLU A 175 -13.13 30.49 16.72
C GLU A 175 -12.96 29.61 15.46
N LYS A 176 -11.75 29.07 15.24
CA LYS A 176 -11.50 28.14 14.13
C LYS A 176 -11.84 26.71 14.50
N LEU A 177 -11.79 26.34 15.78
CA LEU A 177 -11.99 24.96 16.24
C LEU A 177 -13.39 24.45 15.89
N ASP A 178 -14.44 25.22 16.18
CA ASP A 178 -15.83 24.83 15.93
C ASP A 178 -16.09 24.48 14.46
N ASN A 179 -15.46 25.22 13.55
CA ASN A 179 -15.55 24.99 12.11
C ASN A 179 -14.94 23.65 11.68
N TYR A 180 -14.00 23.10 12.47
CA TYR A 180 -13.32 21.84 12.20
C TYR A 180 -13.89 20.64 12.96
N LEU A 181 -14.64 20.83 14.05
CA LEU A 181 -15.23 19.74 14.84
C LEU A 181 -16.14 18.82 14.00
N LYS A 182 -16.87 19.38 13.03
CA LYS A 182 -17.71 18.59 12.09
C LYS A 182 -16.94 17.54 11.28
N TYR A 183 -15.62 17.65 11.16
CA TYR A 183 -14.79 16.64 10.48
C TYR A 183 -14.43 15.45 11.36
N LEU A 184 -14.65 15.56 12.67
CA LEU A 184 -14.45 14.48 13.64
C LEU A 184 -15.68 13.55 13.75
N GLU A 185 -16.82 13.97 13.20
CA GLU A 185 -18.02 13.14 13.14
C GLU A 185 -17.74 11.81 12.42
N ILE A 186 -18.19 10.70 13.03
CA ILE A 186 -18.02 9.35 12.46
C ILE A 186 -18.55 9.27 11.03
N SER A 187 -19.71 9.89 10.78
CA SER A 187 -20.35 9.96 9.46
C SER A 187 -19.40 10.58 8.42
N ASN A 188 -18.68 11.63 8.81
CA ASN A 188 -17.72 12.33 7.96
C ASN A 188 -16.48 11.47 7.69
N ILE A 189 -15.90 10.86 8.73
CA ILE A 189 -14.73 9.97 8.60
C ILE A 189 -15.07 8.75 7.73
N LYS A 190 -16.23 8.12 7.93
CA LYS A 190 -16.69 7.00 7.08
C LYS A 190 -16.86 7.43 5.63
N LYS A 191 -17.49 8.59 5.39
CA LYS A 191 -17.65 9.16 4.05
C LYS A 191 -16.31 9.51 3.40
N PHE A 192 -15.34 9.96 4.18
CA PHE A 192 -13.97 10.20 3.72
C PHE A 192 -13.31 8.88 3.27
N LEU A 193 -13.42 7.80 4.04
CA LEU A 193 -12.90 6.49 3.67
C LEU A 193 -13.58 5.90 2.43
N ASP A 194 -14.86 6.17 2.23
CA ASP A 194 -15.58 5.77 1.01
C ASP A 194 -15.11 6.55 -0.22
N TYR A 195 -14.87 7.85 -0.08
CA TYR A 195 -14.32 8.66 -1.16
C TYR A 195 -12.86 8.32 -1.43
N SER A 196 -12.11 7.91 -0.41
CA SER A 196 -10.77 7.35 -0.54
C SER A 196 -10.80 6.03 -1.31
N ARG A 197 -11.78 5.14 -1.06
CA ARG A 197 -12.00 3.93 -1.87
C ARG A 197 -12.35 4.26 -3.33
N TYR A 198 -13.10 5.33 -3.56
CA TYR A 198 -13.34 5.81 -4.92
C TYR A 198 -12.03 6.25 -5.61
N CYS A 199 -11.16 6.97 -4.89
CA CYS A 199 -9.82 7.33 -5.37
C CYS A 199 -8.98 6.08 -5.67
N TYR A 200 -8.93 5.10 -4.75
CA TYR A 200 -8.26 3.81 -4.95
C TYR A 200 -8.66 3.14 -6.27
N ASN A 201 -9.97 3.02 -6.51
CA ASN A 201 -10.50 2.43 -7.73
C ASN A 201 -10.16 3.25 -8.99
N TYR A 202 -10.11 4.58 -8.86
CA TYR A 202 -9.68 5.47 -9.93
C TYR A 202 -8.21 5.23 -10.28
N LEU A 203 -7.33 5.21 -9.28
CA LEU A 203 -5.89 4.95 -9.46
C LEU A 203 -5.64 3.56 -10.06
N LYS A 204 -6.37 2.54 -9.62
CA LYS A 204 -6.31 1.19 -10.23
C LYS A 204 -6.65 1.20 -11.72
N LYS A 205 -7.65 1.97 -12.14
CA LYS A 205 -8.01 2.13 -13.56
C LYS A 205 -7.01 2.97 -14.33
N ALA A 206 -6.36 3.93 -13.66
CA ALA A 206 -5.33 4.79 -14.23
C ALA A 206 -3.98 4.09 -14.39
N ARG A 207 -3.82 2.86 -13.87
CA ARG A 207 -2.56 2.13 -13.96
C ARG A 207 -2.07 2.00 -15.41
N SER A 208 -0.78 2.18 -15.62
CA SER A 208 -0.13 1.93 -16.90
C SER A 208 -0.26 0.45 -17.31
N GLU A 209 -0.23 0.19 -18.61
CA GLU A 209 -0.26 -1.19 -19.12
C GLU A 209 0.95 -2.00 -18.66
N LYS A 210 2.10 -1.35 -18.46
CA LYS A 210 3.31 -2.01 -17.95
C LYS A 210 3.11 -2.47 -16.49
N LEU A 211 2.56 -1.61 -15.62
CA LEU A 211 2.24 -1.98 -14.24
C LEU A 211 1.16 -3.07 -14.20
N LYS A 212 0.11 -3.00 -15.03
CA LYS A 212 -0.91 -4.07 -15.09
C LYS A 212 -0.33 -5.42 -15.49
N ARG A 213 0.60 -5.44 -16.46
CA ARG A 213 1.30 -6.68 -16.87
C ARG A 213 2.19 -7.21 -15.75
N HIS A 214 2.92 -6.33 -15.08
CA HIS A 214 3.74 -6.67 -13.92
C HIS A 214 2.89 -7.29 -12.81
N ASP A 215 1.79 -6.63 -12.40
CA ASP A 215 0.84 -7.15 -11.41
C ASP A 215 0.32 -8.54 -11.80
N LYS A 216 0.01 -8.76 -13.09
CA LYS A 216 -0.45 -10.06 -13.60
C LYS A 216 0.63 -11.13 -13.44
N MET A 217 1.88 -10.84 -13.79
CA MET A 217 3.01 -11.76 -13.64
C MET A 217 3.23 -12.13 -12.17
N VAL A 218 3.23 -11.14 -11.28
CA VAL A 218 3.38 -11.34 -9.84
C VAL A 218 2.26 -12.23 -9.29
N ASN A 219 1.01 -11.96 -9.69
CA ASN A 219 -0.13 -12.77 -9.26
C ASN A 219 -0.05 -14.21 -9.77
N THR A 220 0.38 -14.44 -11.00
CA THR A 220 0.59 -15.80 -11.53
C THR A 220 1.62 -16.57 -10.70
N VAL A 221 2.76 -15.96 -10.40
CA VAL A 221 3.80 -16.60 -9.56
C VAL A 221 3.23 -16.92 -8.17
N ARG A 222 2.48 -16.00 -7.56
CA ARG A 222 1.85 -16.23 -6.25
C ARG A 222 0.89 -17.42 -6.28
N THR A 223 0.01 -17.51 -7.28
CA THR A 223 -0.94 -18.61 -7.40
C THR A 223 -0.24 -19.97 -7.51
N ILE A 224 0.82 -20.07 -8.31
CA ILE A 224 1.61 -21.30 -8.43
C ILE A 224 2.19 -21.71 -7.06
N MET A 225 2.74 -20.75 -6.31
CA MET A 225 3.28 -21.04 -4.97
C MET A 225 2.21 -21.51 -3.99
N GLU A 226 1.02 -20.91 -4.01
CA GLU A 226 -0.11 -21.32 -3.18
C GLU A 226 -0.63 -22.71 -3.54
N GLU A 227 -0.54 -23.12 -4.81
CA GLU A 227 -0.88 -24.46 -5.27
C GLU A 227 0.16 -25.50 -4.83
N MET A 228 1.45 -25.17 -4.95
CA MET A 228 2.55 -26.02 -4.46
C MET A 228 2.46 -26.26 -2.95
N ASP A 229 2.27 -25.20 -2.15
CA ASP A 229 2.13 -25.32 -0.69
C ASP A 229 0.89 -26.15 -0.30
N ARG A 230 -0.22 -26.03 -1.06
CA ARG A 230 -1.41 -26.87 -0.86
C ARG A 230 -1.13 -28.35 -1.17
N ALA A 231 -0.41 -28.64 -2.25
CA ALA A 231 -0.04 -30.01 -2.63
C ALA A 231 0.86 -30.66 -1.57
N ASP A 232 1.91 -29.96 -1.13
CA ASP A 232 2.84 -30.44 -0.11
C ASP A 232 2.15 -30.74 1.23
N ARG A 233 1.19 -29.89 1.63
CA ARG A 233 0.40 -30.12 2.85
C ARG A 233 -0.54 -31.32 2.73
N ALA A 234 -1.08 -31.57 1.53
CA ALA A 234 -1.94 -32.73 1.28
C ALA A 234 -1.13 -34.03 1.36
N GLU A 235 0.04 -34.07 0.72
CA GLU A 235 0.95 -35.23 0.74
C GLU A 235 1.43 -35.57 2.16
N LYS A 236 1.82 -34.55 2.94
CA LYS A 236 2.22 -34.72 4.35
C LYS A 236 1.10 -35.22 5.27
N LYS A 237 -0.17 -35.02 4.90
CA LYS A 237 -1.31 -35.60 5.64
C LYS A 237 -1.53 -37.07 5.28
N HIS A 238 -1.33 -37.45 4.02
CA HIS A 238 -1.42 -38.84 3.58
C HIS A 238 -0.32 -39.72 4.18
N LEU A 239 0.88 -39.18 4.41
CA LEU A 239 2.00 -39.90 5.05
C LEU A 239 1.88 -40.05 6.58
N LYS A 240 0.87 -39.41 7.21
CA LYS A 240 0.61 -39.47 8.66
C LYS A 240 -0.56 -40.38 9.04
N ASN A 241 -1.25 -40.95 8.06
CA ASN A 241 -2.31 -41.95 8.22
C ASN A 241 -1.81 -43.31 7.75
#